data_AF-A0A1J3HRS0-F1
#
_entry.id   AF-A0A1J3HRS0-F1
#
_cell.length_a   1.000
_cell.length_b   1.000
_cell.length_c   1.000
_cell.angle_alpha   90.00
_cell.angle_beta   90.00
_cell.angle_gamma   90.00
#
_symmetry.space_group_name_H-M   'P 1'
#
loop_
_entity.id
_entity.type
_entity.pdbx_description
1 polymer ?
#
loop_
_entity_poly.entity_id
_entity_poly.type
_entity_poly.pdbx_seq_one_letter_code
_entity_poly.pdbx_strand_id
1 'polypeptide(L)'
;VEEMSGGGNNVVNKVFYATSYHPIQAGSIDGTDVAAHDNGVRRALLCYNAGLYDPSGDSKAVGDPYCTLFVGRLSHLTTEDTLREAMSKYGRIKNLRLVRHIVTGASRGYAF
;
A
#
# COMPACT_ATOMS: atom_id res chain seq x y z
N VAL A 1 22.54 -14.16 49.17
CA VAL A 1 21.90 -12.87 49.50
C VAL A 1 21.96 -12.01 48.26
N GLU A 2 20.84 -11.35 47.97
CA GLU A 2 20.39 -10.87 46.66
C GLU A 2 21.34 -9.90 45.93
N GLU A 3 21.46 -10.07 44.62
CA GLU A 3 21.51 -8.94 43.70
C GLU A 3 20.35 -9.09 42.70
N MET A 4 19.27 -8.35 42.97
CA MET A 4 18.16 -8.14 42.06
C MET A 4 18.59 -7.16 40.96
N SER A 5 19.10 -7.67 39.84
CA SER A 5 19.25 -6.85 38.64
C SER A 5 17.89 -6.69 37.96
N GLY A 6 17.40 -5.46 37.96
CA GLY A 6 16.10 -5.06 37.42
C GLY A 6 15.92 -5.41 35.95
N GLY A 7 15.34 -6.58 35.69
CA GLY A 7 14.67 -6.90 34.44
C GLY A 7 13.29 -6.27 34.45
N GLY A 8 13.23 -4.96 34.27
CA GLY A 8 11.97 -4.28 33.99
C GLY A 8 11.36 -4.91 32.74
N ASN A 9 10.34 -5.76 32.93
CA ASN A 9 9.49 -6.28 31.87
C ASN A 9 8.81 -5.09 31.20
N ASN A 10 9.53 -4.46 30.29
CA ASN A 10 9.01 -3.45 29.38
C ASN A 10 8.21 -4.18 28.30
N VAL A 11 7.13 -4.87 28.71
CA VAL A 11 6.01 -5.23 27.84
C VAL A 11 5.15 -3.97 27.64
N VAL A 12 5.82 -2.86 27.32
CA VAL A 12 5.18 -1.57 27.08
C VAL A 12 5.11 -1.43 25.57
N ASN A 13 3.92 -1.73 25.04
CA ASN A 13 3.48 -1.28 23.73
C ASN A 13 4.37 -1.69 22.55
N LYS A 14 4.24 -2.95 22.11
CA LYS A 14 4.54 -3.29 20.70
C LYS A 14 3.44 -2.68 19.83
N VAL A 15 3.48 -1.37 19.65
CA VAL A 15 2.49 -0.58 18.91
C VAL A 15 2.48 -1.05 17.45
N PHE A 16 1.37 -1.67 17.06
CA PHE A 16 0.62 -1.56 15.78
C PHE A 16 1.34 -1.56 14.42
N TYR A 17 2.65 -1.82 14.34
CA TYR A 17 3.39 -1.80 13.08
C TYR A 17 4.07 -3.16 12.86
N ALA A 18 3.63 -3.86 11.81
CA ALA A 18 4.24 -5.11 11.39
C ALA A 18 5.56 -4.82 10.67
N THR A 19 6.61 -5.58 11.00
CA THR A 19 7.92 -5.52 10.30
C THR A 19 7.88 -6.23 8.94
N SER A 20 6.86 -7.06 8.73
CA SER A 20 6.59 -7.75 7.47
C SER A 20 5.12 -7.54 7.11
N TYR A 21 4.85 -7.36 5.82
CA TYR A 21 3.49 -7.18 5.33
C TYR A 21 2.86 -8.53 5.02
N HIS A 22 1.84 -8.92 5.78
CA HIS A 22 0.99 -10.06 5.46
C HIS A 22 -0.43 -9.53 5.17
N PRO A 23 -0.95 -9.65 3.93
CA PRO A 23 -2.14 -8.91 3.51
C PRO A 23 -3.42 -9.29 4.27
N ILE A 24 -3.57 -10.56 4.67
CA ILE A 24 -4.72 -11.01 5.46
C ILE A 24 -4.65 -10.47 6.89
N GLN A 25 -3.54 -10.74 7.59
CA GLN A 25 -3.33 -10.25 8.95
C GLN A 25 -3.34 -8.72 9.07
N ALA A 26 -2.87 -7.99 8.05
CA ALA A 26 -2.92 -6.53 8.04
C ALA A 26 -4.36 -5.97 8.01
N GLY A 27 -5.32 -6.76 7.52
CA GLY A 27 -6.75 -6.41 7.54
C GLY A 27 -7.49 -6.94 8.78
N SER A 28 -6.85 -7.77 9.60
CA SER A 28 -7.43 -8.33 10.82
C SER A 28 -7.30 -7.33 11.97
N ILE A 29 -8.38 -7.15 12.74
CA ILE A 29 -8.37 -6.26 13.90
C ILE A 29 -7.49 -6.83 15.03
N ASP A 30 -7.49 -8.15 15.20
CA ASP A 30 -6.76 -8.85 16.26
C ASP A 30 -5.52 -9.62 15.76
N GLY A 31 -5.28 -9.63 14.44
CA GLY A 31 -4.14 -10.29 13.81
C GLY A 31 -4.29 -11.80 13.64
N THR A 32 -5.48 -12.36 13.91
CA THR A 32 -5.71 -13.81 13.89
C THR A 32 -6.35 -14.31 12.59
N ASP A 33 -6.80 -13.43 11.70
CA ASP A 33 -7.47 -13.83 10.46
C ASP A 33 -6.55 -14.71 9.60
N VAL A 34 -7.10 -15.84 9.18
CA VAL A 34 -6.46 -16.78 8.23
C VAL A 34 -7.08 -16.71 6.84
N ALA A 35 -8.24 -16.04 6.71
CA ALA A 35 -8.98 -15.90 5.47
C ALA A 35 -9.17 -14.42 5.12
N ALA A 36 -9.13 -14.09 3.82
CA ALA A 36 -9.37 -12.73 3.36
C ALA A 36 -10.85 -12.35 3.51
N HIS A 37 -11.16 -11.44 4.43
CA HIS A 37 -12.50 -10.89 4.60
C HIS A 37 -12.76 -9.66 3.73
N ASP A 38 -11.72 -8.94 3.32
CA ASP A 38 -11.81 -7.83 2.37
C ASP A 38 -11.93 -8.32 0.92
N ASN A 39 -12.83 -7.70 0.16
CA ASN A 39 -13.06 -8.05 -1.25
C ASN A 39 -11.87 -7.70 -2.16
N GLY A 40 -11.07 -6.69 -1.81
CA GLY A 40 -9.82 -6.37 -2.51
C GLY A 40 -8.79 -7.48 -2.34
N VAL A 41 -8.50 -7.85 -1.09
CA VAL A 41 -7.55 -8.93 -0.77
C VAL A 41 -8.00 -10.27 -1.35
N ARG A 42 -9.29 -10.61 -1.26
CA ARG A 42 -9.85 -11.83 -1.86
C ARG A 42 -9.64 -11.87 -3.37
N ARG A 43 -9.89 -10.76 -4.07
CA ARG A 43 -9.68 -10.68 -5.53
C ARG A 43 -8.20 -10.80 -5.90
N ALA A 44 -7.32 -10.15 -5.13
CA ALA A 44 -5.88 -10.25 -5.33
C ALA A 44 -5.39 -11.70 -5.15
N LEU A 45 -5.83 -12.39 -4.10
CA LEU A 45 -5.48 -13.79 -3.84
C LEU A 45 -5.96 -14.73 -4.96
N LEU A 46 -7.21 -14.55 -5.43
CA LEU A 46 -7.74 -15.33 -6.55
C LEU A 46 -6.95 -15.09 -7.84
N CYS A 47 -6.60 -13.83 -8.14
CA CYS A 47 -5.80 -13.46 -9.30
C CYS A 47 -4.40 -14.10 -9.24
N TYR A 48 -3.76 -14.06 -8.07
CA TYR A 48 -2.46 -14.69 -7.83
C TYR A 48 -2.52 -16.21 -8.02
N ASN A 49 -3.47 -16.89 -7.36
CA ASN A 49 -3.60 -18.34 -7.45
C ASN A 49 -3.96 -18.83 -8.86
N ALA A 50 -4.70 -18.02 -9.63
CA ALA A 50 -5.04 -18.32 -11.01
C ALA A 50 -3.93 -17.95 -12.02
N GLY A 51 -2.81 -17.35 -11.56
CA GLY A 51 -1.73 -16.90 -12.45
C GLY A 51 -2.14 -15.77 -13.40
N LEU A 52 -3.19 -15.02 -13.07
CA LEU A 52 -3.76 -13.95 -13.92
C LEU A 52 -3.10 -12.59 -13.70
N TYR A 53 -2.12 -12.50 -12.79
CA TYR A 53 -1.40 -11.27 -12.52
C TYR A 53 -0.31 -11.04 -13.58
N ASP A 54 -0.56 -10.12 -14.50
CA ASP A 54 0.41 -9.65 -15.49
C ASP A 54 0.64 -8.14 -15.34
N PRO A 55 1.69 -7.72 -14.61
CA PRO A 55 2.04 -6.30 -14.48
C PRO A 55 2.65 -5.72 -15.76
N SER A 56 3.11 -6.55 -16.69
CA SER A 56 3.76 -6.14 -17.94
C SER A 56 2.79 -5.94 -19.11
N GLY A 57 1.55 -6.41 -18.96
CA GLY A 57 0.52 -6.31 -20.00
C GLY A 57 0.00 -4.89 -20.26
N ASP A 58 0.17 -3.95 -19.32
CA ASP A 58 -0.19 -2.54 -19.52
C ASP A 58 1.05 -1.71 -19.90
N SER A 59 1.10 -1.24 -21.15
CA SER A 59 2.14 -0.31 -21.63
C SER A 59 2.31 0.96 -20.78
N LYS A 60 1.30 1.35 -19.99
CA LYS A 60 1.34 2.51 -19.10
C LYS A 60 1.83 2.17 -17.70
N ALA A 61 1.92 0.88 -17.36
CA ALA A 61 2.57 0.39 -16.15
C ALA A 61 4.07 0.24 -16.46
N VAL A 62 4.87 1.16 -15.95
CA VAL A 62 6.31 1.23 -16.25
C VAL A 62 7.10 1.04 -14.97
N GLY A 63 8.10 0.15 -15.03
CA GLY A 63 9.00 -0.11 -13.92
C GLY A 63 8.61 -1.33 -13.10
N ASP A 64 9.22 -1.44 -11.92
CA ASP A 64 8.98 -2.56 -10.99
C ASP A 64 7.61 -2.38 -10.29
N PRO A 65 6.67 -3.33 -10.42
CA PRO A 65 5.38 -3.26 -9.75
C PRO A 65 5.49 -3.23 -8.23
N TYR A 66 6.53 -3.82 -7.64
CA TYR A 66 6.76 -3.78 -6.18
C TYR A 66 7.24 -2.42 -5.69
N CYS A 67 7.71 -1.56 -6.62
CA CYS A 67 8.13 -0.19 -6.35
C CYS A 67 7.08 0.85 -6.79
N THR A 68 5.84 0.41 -7.07
CA THR A 68 4.75 1.28 -7.55
C THR A 68 3.69 1.41 -6.46
N LEU A 69 3.31 2.65 -6.13
CA LEU A 69 2.31 2.94 -5.10
C LEU A 69 0.99 3.36 -5.74
N PHE A 70 -0.11 2.76 -5.30
CA PHE A 70 -1.44 3.25 -5.63
C PHE A 70 -1.86 4.33 -4.64
N VAL A 71 -2.24 5.51 -5.14
CA VAL A 71 -2.77 6.60 -4.32
C VAL A 71 -4.20 6.89 -4.76
N GLY A 72 -5.17 6.55 -3.91
CA GLY A 72 -6.60 6.74 -4.18
C GLY A 72 -7.24 7.87 -3.38
N ARG A 73 -8.53 8.13 -3.66
CA ARG A 73 -9.35 9.16 -2.99
C ARG A 73 -8.74 10.57 -3.05
N LEU A 74 -8.06 10.88 -4.15
CA LEU A 74 -7.54 12.21 -4.42
C LEU A 74 -8.69 13.16 -4.77
N SER A 75 -8.55 14.43 -4.38
CA SER A 75 -9.44 15.49 -4.87
C SER A 75 -9.35 15.58 -6.39
N HIS A 76 -10.46 15.87 -7.06
CA HIS A 76 -10.46 16.08 -8.52
C HIS A 76 -9.62 17.30 -8.94
N LEU A 77 -9.32 18.21 -7.99
CA LEU A 77 -8.46 19.37 -8.20
C LEU A 77 -6.96 19.08 -8.00
N THR A 78 -6.61 17.91 -7.45
CA THR A 78 -5.21 17.52 -7.26
C THR A 78 -4.48 17.43 -8.59
N THR A 79 -3.32 18.08 -8.68
CA THR A 79 -2.43 18.04 -9.85
C THR A 79 -1.25 17.11 -9.60
N GLU A 80 -0.56 16.73 -10.67
CA GLU A 80 0.65 15.91 -10.58
C GLU A 80 1.75 16.59 -9.78
N ASP A 81 1.89 17.91 -9.87
CA ASP A 81 2.88 18.68 -9.12
C ASP A 81 2.61 18.66 -7.62
N THR A 82 1.36 18.92 -7.21
CA THR A 82 0.98 18.88 -5.79
C THR A 82 1.16 17.49 -5.19
N LEU A 83 0.85 16.44 -5.96
CA LEU A 83 1.05 15.07 -5.52
C LEU A 83 2.54 14.72 -5.46
N ARG A 84 3.33 15.15 -6.45
CA ARG A 84 4.78 14.94 -6.48
C ARG A 84 5.46 15.60 -5.30
N GLU A 85 5.12 16.84 -4.98
CA GLU A 85 5.64 17.56 -3.82
C GLU A 85 5.32 16.80 -2.53
N ALA A 86 4.06 16.41 -2.33
CA ALA A 86 3.63 15.68 -1.14
C ALA A 86 4.32 14.32 -0.97
N MET A 87 4.60 13.61 -2.07
CA MET A 87 5.23 12.29 -2.07
C MET A 87 6.77 12.36 -2.00
N SER A 88 7.38 13.46 -2.44
CA SER A 88 8.84 13.60 -2.51
C SER A 88 9.52 13.50 -1.14
N LYS A 89 8.80 13.79 -0.06
CA LYS A 89 9.30 13.62 1.32
C LYS A 89 9.60 12.17 1.71
N TYR A 90 9.04 11.20 0.99
CA TYR A 90 9.25 9.77 1.26
C TYR A 90 10.34 9.14 0.37
N GLY A 91 10.85 9.87 -0.62
CA GLY A 91 11.90 9.38 -1.51
C GLY A 91 11.81 9.92 -2.93
N ARG A 92 12.75 9.48 -3.77
CA ARG A 92 12.82 9.89 -5.17
C ARG A 92 11.71 9.23 -5.99
N ILE A 93 10.87 10.05 -6.62
CA ILE A 93 9.80 9.61 -7.51
C ILE A 93 10.38 9.39 -8.93
N LYS A 94 10.33 8.16 -9.43
CA LYS A 94 10.79 7.82 -10.79
C LYS A 94 9.75 8.15 -11.86
N ASN A 95 8.49 7.81 -11.60
CA ASN A 95 7.35 8.06 -12.48
C ASN A 95 6.15 8.46 -11.62
N LEU A 96 5.24 9.24 -12.18
CA LEU A 96 3.97 9.60 -11.55
C LEU A 96 2.94 9.78 -12.66
N ARG A 97 1.77 9.16 -12.49
CA ARG A 97 0.68 9.25 -13.46
C ARG A 97 -0.64 9.44 -12.75
N LEU A 98 -1.19 10.66 -12.82
CA LEU A 98 -2.55 10.93 -12.37
C LEU A 98 -3.55 10.44 -13.41
N VAL A 99 -4.44 9.52 -13.04
CA VAL A 99 -5.35 8.90 -14.01
C VAL A 99 -6.51 9.82 -14.31
N ARG A 100 -6.76 10.04 -15.60
CA ARG A 100 -7.79 10.94 -16.12
C ARG A 100 -8.73 10.22 -17.08
N HIS A 101 -9.94 10.74 -17.24
CA HIS A 101 -10.85 10.32 -18.31
C HIS A 101 -10.25 10.70 -19.67
N ILE A 102 -10.27 9.77 -20.63
CA ILE A 102 -9.64 9.96 -21.95
C ILE A 102 -10.34 11.05 -22.79
N VAL A 103 -11.64 11.24 -22.59
CA VAL A 103 -12.43 12.23 -23.37
C VAL A 103 -12.42 13.59 -22.67
N THR A 104 -12.76 13.64 -21.39
CA THR A 104 -12.96 14.90 -20.66
C THR A 104 -11.69 15.44 -20.02
N GLY A 105 -10.62 14.65 -19.90
CA GLY A 105 -9.41 15.01 -19.16
C GLY A 105 -9.61 15.12 -17.64
N ALA A 106 -10.82 14.90 -17.14
CA ALA A 106 -11.14 15.02 -15.73
C ALA A 106 -10.41 13.95 -14.91
N SER A 107 -9.87 14.34 -13.74
CA SER A 107 -9.22 13.42 -12.82
C SER A 107 -10.18 12.34 -12.36
N ARG A 108 -9.74 11.08 -12.36
CA ARG A 108 -10.48 9.95 -11.79
C ARG A 108 -10.26 9.80 -10.28
N GLY A 109 -9.48 10.70 -9.66
CA GLY A 109 -9.24 10.71 -8.21
C GLY A 109 -8.25 9.65 -7.74
N TYR A 110 -7.38 9.14 -8.61
CA TYR A 110 -6.31 8.23 -8.24
C TYR A 110 -5.09 8.33 -9.16
N ALA A 111 -3.92 7.93 -8.64
CA ALA A 111 -2.64 7.97 -9.31
C ALA A 111 -1.80 6.72 -9.02
N PHE A 112 -0.76 6.54 -9.85
CA PHE A 112 0.33 5.58 -9.67
C PHE A 112 1.68 6.28 -9.72
#